data_AF-A0A848IVV8-F1
#
_entry.id   AF-A0A848IVV8-F1
#
_cell.length_a   1.000
_cell.length_b   1.000
_cell.length_c   1.000
_cell.angle_alpha   90.00
_cell.angle_beta   90.00
_cell.angle_gamma   90.00
#
_symmetry.space_group_name_H-M   'P 1'
#
loop_
_entity.id
_entity.type
_entity.pdbx_description
1 polymer ?
#
loop_
_entity_poly.entity_id
_entity_poly.type
_entity_poly.pdbx_seq_one_letter_code
_entity_poly.pdbx_strand_id
1 'polypeptide(L)' 'MESNKKEIILKVSVEEGNLIFKGLGKLPFEEVFELIGKLNEQANNQLTENQNTNSSFDHLNNI' A
#
# COMPACT_ATOMS: atom_id res chain seq x y z
N MET A 1 2.93 17.64 23.31
CA MET A 1 1.64 16.92 23.22
C MET A 1 1.75 15.93 22.08
N GLU A 2 1.77 14.63 22.36
CA GLU A 2 1.79 13.61 21.32
C GLU A 2 0.43 13.55 20.64
N SER A 3 0.36 14.02 19.40
CA SER A 3 -0.80 13.86 18.54
C SER A 3 -0.97 12.37 18.26
N ASN A 4 -2.04 11.76 18.78
CA ASN A 4 -2.38 10.36 18.53
C ASN A 4 -2.73 10.20 17.03
N LYS A 5 -1.72 9.94 16.21
CA LYS A 5 -1.86 9.80 14.76
C LYS A 5 -2.46 8.42 14.50
N LYS A 6 -3.78 8.36 14.33
CA LYS A 6 -4.48 7.12 14.00
C LYS A 6 -4.20 6.79 12.55
N GLU A 7 -3.60 5.63 12.31
CA GLU A 7 -3.39 5.09 10.97
C GLU A 7 -4.60 4.24 10.56
N ILE A 8 -4.93 4.26 9.27
CA ILE A 8 -5.98 3.44 8.67
C ILE A 8 -5.42 2.69 7.48
N ILE A 9 -5.91 1.47 7.25
CA ILE A 9 -5.62 0.69 6.06
C ILE A 9 -6.77 0.89 5.08
N LEU A 10 -6.48 1.39 3.88
CA LEU A 10 -7.45 1.54 2.81
C LEU A 10 -7.33 0.35 1.84
N LYS A 11 -8.36 -0.50 1.78
CA LYS A 11 -8.48 -1.57 0.80
C LYS A 11 -9.41 -1.12 -0.33
N VAL A 12 -8.84 -0.92 -1.50
CA VAL A 12 -9.54 -0.50 -2.72
C VAL A 12 -9.03 -1.33 -3.89
N SER A 13 -9.81 -1.41 -4.97
CA SER A 13 -9.35 -1.94 -6.24
C SER A 13 -8.24 -1.06 -6.84
N VAL A 14 -7.51 -1.61 -7.82
CA VAL A 14 -6.48 -0.85 -8.56
C VAL A 14 -7.10 0.33 -9.29
N GLU A 15 -8.31 0.17 -9.83
CA GLU A 15 -9.07 1.21 -10.53
C GLU A 15 -9.45 2.36 -9.59
N GLU A 16 -9.96 2.03 -8.40
CA GLU A 16 -10.29 3.00 -7.35
C GLU A 16 -9.03 3.70 -6.81
N GLY A 17 -7.94 2.98 -6.62
CA GLY A 17 -6.63 3.54 -6.24
C GLY A 17 -6.15 4.58 -7.27
N ASN A 18 -6.20 4.23 -8.56
CA ASN A 18 -5.88 5.16 -9.64
C ASN A 18 -6.79 6.40 -9.66
N LEU A 19 -8.08 6.23 -9.34
CA LEU A 19 -9.01 7.36 -9.22
C LEU A 19 -8.63 8.30 -8.07
N ILE A 20 -8.24 7.75 -6.92
CA ILE A 20 -7.77 8.51 -5.77
C ILE A 20 -6.52 9.33 -6.16
N PHE A 21 -5.50 8.71 -6.76
CA PHE A 21 -4.30 9.41 -7.20
C PHE A 21 -4.59 10.53 -8.21
N LYS A 22 -5.50 10.28 -9.17
CA LYS A 22 -5.96 11.33 -10.11
C LYS A 22 -6.66 12.48 -9.40
N GLY A 23 -7.42 12.20 -8.34
CA GLY A 23 -8.06 13.22 -7.52
C GLY A 23 -7.03 14.08 -6.78
N LEU A 24 -6.07 13.44 -6.10
CA LEU A 24 -5.00 14.11 -5.37
C LEU A 24 -4.11 14.96 -6.29
N GLY A 25 -3.86 14.51 -7.51
CA GLY A 25 -3.09 15.27 -8.51
C GLY A 25 -3.75 16.58 -8.97
N LYS A 26 -4.99 16.88 -8.56
CA LYS A 26 -5.66 18.17 -8.81
C LYS A 26 -5.46 19.19 -7.69
N LEU A 27 -4.87 18.79 -6.56
CA LEU A 27 -4.56 19.66 -5.42
C LEU A 27 -3.11 20.18 -5.50
N PRO A 28 -2.76 21.26 -4.79
CA PRO A 28 -1.38 21.73 -4.70
C PRO A 28 -0.45 20.63 -4.18
N PHE A 29 0.69 20.44 -4.85
CA PHE A 29 1.62 19.35 -4.54
C PHE A 29 2.08 19.33 -3.07
N GLU A 30 2.32 20.50 -2.49
CA GLU A 30 2.75 20.67 -1.09
C GLU A 30 1.75 20.11 -0.07
N GLU A 31 0.47 20.02 -0.42
CA GLU A 31 -0.57 19.47 0.45
C GLU A 31 -0.64 17.93 0.38
N VAL A 32 -0.26 17.34 -0.77
CA VAL A 32 -0.55 15.92 -1.08
C VAL A 32 0.67 15.02 -1.19
N PHE A 33 1.89 15.55 -1.30
CA PHE A 33 3.08 14.72 -1.58
C PHE A 33 3.30 13.63 -0.53
N GLU A 34 3.17 13.95 0.77
CA GLU A 34 3.31 12.96 1.84
C GLU A 34 2.19 11.91 1.80
N LEU A 35 0.97 12.34 1.48
CA LEU A 35 -0.19 11.45 1.42
C LEU A 35 -0.05 10.46 0.27
N ILE A 36 0.35 10.94 -0.90
CA ILE A 36 0.63 10.10 -2.08
C ILE A 36 1.75 9.11 -1.76
N GLY A 37 2.82 9.55 -1.09
CA GLY A 37 3.90 8.67 -0.65
C GLY A 37 3.40 7.53 0.24
N LYS A 38 2.61 7.84 1.28
CA LYS A 38 2.04 6.85 2.20
C LYS A 38 1.08 5.88 1.51
N LEU A 39 0.27 6.35 0.56
CA LEU A 39 -0.64 5.49 -0.21
C LEU A 39 0.13 4.55 -1.14
N ASN A 40 1.17 5.05 -1.81
CA ASN A 40 2.03 4.21 -2.66
C ASN A 40 2.75 3.13 -1.88
N GLU A 41 3.27 3.45 -0.69
CA GLU A 41 3.90 2.48 0.20
C GLU A 41 2.92 1.37 0.63
N GLN A 42 1.72 1.76 1.06
CA GLN A 42 0.67 0.81 1.42
C GLN A 42 0.27 -0.10 0.26
N ALA A 43 0.15 0.45 -0.96
CA ALA A 43 -0.17 -0.34 -2.14
C ALA A 43 0.95 -1.36 -2.44
N ASN A 44 2.21 -0.94 -2.46
CA ASN A 44 3.33 -1.84 -2.75
C ASN A 44 3.47 -2.96 -1.71
N ASN A 45 3.25 -2.67 -0.43
CA ASN A 45 3.28 -3.68 0.63
C ASN A 45 2.17 -4.72 0.41
N GLN A 46 0.94 -4.28 0.10
CA GLN A 46 -0.18 -5.18 -0.16
C GLN A 46 0.01 -6.02 -1.44
N LEU A 47 0.62 -5.48 -2.49
CA LEU A 47 0.95 -6.25 -3.69
C LEU A 47 2.07 -7.26 -3.46
N THR A 48 3.07 -6.90 -2.64
CA THR A 48 4.25 -7.75 -2.37
C THR A 48 3.94 -8.87 -1.37
N GLU A 49 3.10 -8.62 -0.36
CA GLU A 49 2.67 -9.65 0.60
C GLU A 49 1.95 -10.83 -0.07
N ASN A 50 1.23 -10.59 -1.18
CA ASN A 50 0.56 -11.64 -1.94
C ASN A 50 1.53 -12.59 -2.70
N GLN A 51 2.83 -12.30 -2.76
CA GLN A 51 3.83 -13.12 -3.48
C GLN A 51 4.57 -14.12 -2.57
N ASN A 52 4.54 -13.95 -1.24
CA ASN A 52 5.39 -14.69 -0.29
C ASN A 52 4.74 -15.95 0.32
N THR A 53 3.52 -16.33 -0.06
CA THR A 53 2.81 -17.49 0.53
C THR A 53 3.02 -18.83 -0.20
N ASN A 54 3.86 -18.89 -1.24
CA ASN A 54 4.04 -20.11 -2.05
C ASN A 54 5.36 -20.89 -1.83
N SER A 55 6.24 -20.47 -0.90
CA SER A 55 7.60 -21.04 -0.80
C SER A 55 7.82 -22.08 0.33
N SER A 56 6.76 -22.54 1.01
CA SER A 56 6.90 -23.40 2.20
C SER A 56 6.68 -24.92 1.97
N PHE A 57 6.66 -25.41 0.73
CA PHE A 57 6.42 -26.84 0.44
C PHE A 57 7.62 -27.65 -0.09
N ASP A 58 8.78 -27.04 -0.32
CA ASP A 58 9.88 -27.73 -1.02
C ASP A 58 10.90 -28.49 -0.14
N HIS A 59 10.71 -28.63 1.18
CA HIS A 59 11.73 -29.27 2.05
C HIS A 59 11.42 -30.70 2.55
N LEU A 60 10.48 -31.45 1.95
CA LEU A 60 10.18 -32.83 2.41
C LEU A 60 10.83 -33.97 1.59
N ASN A 61 11.65 -33.69 0.58
CA ASN A 61 12.22 -34.74 -0.28
C ASN A 61 13.76 -34.75 -0.31
N ASN A 62 14.38 -35.02 0.83
CA ASN A 62 15.74 -35.56 0.84
C ASN A 62 15.82 -36.74 1.81
N ILE A 63 15.36 -37.91 1.33
CA ILE A 63 15.64 -39.24 1.88
C ILE A 63 16.91 -39.74 1.20
#